data_AF-A0A485N538-F1
#
_entry.id   AF-A0A485N538-F1
#
_cell.length_a   1.000
_cell.length_b   1.000
_cell.length_c   1.000
_cell.angle_alpha   90.00
_cell.angle_beta   90.00
_cell.angle_gamma   90.00
#
_symmetry.space_group_name_H-M   'P 1'
#
loop_
_entity.id
_entity.type
_entity.pdbx_description
1 polymer ?
#
loop_
_entity_poly.entity_id
_entity_poly.type
_entity_poly.pdbx_seq_one_letter_code
_entity_poly.pdbx_strand_id
1 'polypeptide(L)'
;MCCGIYAYCLQTVTEDNPELLNSFTAPALHVLESAMLSPVSSMDYIQLKTLVAGTVWNLKDIIPSKSQAEIINAILKILSEVLEVDAGEIVIQMKEAETQRLKAAAETEEIRENANGDHLIEDDEMEEIPHKGKVRRKTFISDLLPPTDKELREAIALLTAQQTALEIIVNMCCSEDPSDDEWEELSSSDESDAFMENSFSECGGQLLSPLCLSHEVHTAFTNYLIPKKIFEKTAFPNSIAVDLCSRSPTWKSLVRKMNTIQCRALVCLQSLVSLLDVDHLGGAAALQTLAQHLSQLLFSQPDFAKHVDFLEAISSALRALLQTMASKNISQCMTPDQLMTLCTAGIHCSNTGVRVNVVSILGITGSVLAKEDGTLETLKTIGCFLLEVATKDSSLVVAGEALDALFDVFADGKEAERASVQIKLLSALKEFQPVFKTKIRKEGRGKYSPDQLCVLDNVKMNLRRFVAYQETVEKRLTT
;
A
#
# COMPACT_ATOMS: atom_id res chain seq x y z
N MET A 1 -15.36 24.29 1.74
CA MET A 1 -15.98 23.09 2.36
C MET A 1 -16.78 22.26 1.36
N CYS A 2 -17.73 22.83 0.59
CA CYS A 2 -18.45 22.11 -0.47
C CYS A 2 -17.52 21.41 -1.48
N CYS A 3 -16.48 22.10 -1.97
CA CYS A 3 -15.63 21.58 -3.04
C CYS A 3 -14.86 20.30 -2.68
N GLY A 4 -14.44 20.11 -1.41
CA GLY A 4 -13.68 18.91 -1.00
C GLY A 4 -14.52 17.63 -1.02
N ILE A 5 -15.78 17.72 -0.55
CA ILE A 5 -16.72 16.59 -0.59
C ILE A 5 -17.07 16.25 -2.05
N TYR A 6 -17.38 17.26 -2.87
CA TYR A 6 -17.67 17.03 -4.28
C TYR A 6 -16.46 16.47 -5.04
N ALA A 7 -15.24 16.94 -4.75
CA ALA A 7 -14.02 16.40 -5.36
C ALA A 7 -13.74 14.96 -4.93
N TYR A 8 -13.99 14.61 -3.67
CA TYR A 8 -13.87 13.23 -3.19
C TYR A 8 -14.87 12.32 -3.89
N CYS A 9 -16.15 12.71 -3.92
CA CYS A 9 -17.16 11.97 -4.67
C CYS A 9 -16.77 11.81 -6.14
N LEU A 10 -16.30 12.89 -6.78
CA LEU A 10 -15.90 12.87 -8.19
C LEU A 10 -14.76 11.89 -8.44
N GLN A 11 -13.70 11.94 -7.63
CA GLN A 11 -12.57 11.02 -7.73
C GLN A 11 -13.02 9.56 -7.58
N THR A 12 -13.91 9.26 -6.64
CA THR A 12 -14.42 7.90 -6.43
C THR A 12 -15.31 7.45 -7.60
N VAL A 13 -16.21 8.28 -8.11
CA VAL A 13 -17.13 7.84 -9.18
C VAL A 13 -16.47 7.76 -10.56
N THR A 14 -15.31 8.39 -10.75
CA THR A 14 -14.52 8.26 -11.98
C THR A 14 -13.59 7.05 -11.99
N GLU A 15 -13.37 6.40 -10.85
CA GLU A 15 -12.59 5.16 -10.78
C GLU A 15 -13.34 4.03 -11.50
N ASP A 16 -12.67 3.38 -12.47
CA ASP A 16 -13.18 2.26 -13.28
C ASP A 16 -14.57 2.46 -13.91
N ASN A 17 -14.88 3.69 -14.34
CA ASN A 17 -16.21 4.06 -14.86
C ASN A 17 -16.17 4.68 -16.27
N PRO A 18 -15.98 3.87 -17.33
CA PRO A 18 -15.78 4.37 -18.70
C PRO A 18 -16.98 5.18 -19.24
N GLU A 19 -18.20 4.86 -18.81
CA GLU A 19 -19.40 5.62 -19.20
C GLU A 19 -19.33 7.06 -18.69
N LEU A 20 -18.91 7.26 -17.44
CA LEU A 20 -18.75 8.59 -16.87
C LEU A 20 -17.58 9.33 -17.49
N LEU A 21 -16.44 8.68 -17.76
CA LEU A 21 -15.27 9.34 -18.37
C LEU A 21 -15.64 9.99 -19.71
N ASN A 22 -16.41 9.30 -20.54
CA ASN A 22 -16.86 9.81 -21.83
C ASN A 22 -17.85 11.00 -21.74
N SER A 23 -18.42 11.28 -20.56
CA SER A 23 -19.31 12.41 -20.35
C SER A 23 -18.59 13.73 -20.06
N PHE A 24 -17.27 13.70 -19.81
CA PHE A 24 -16.48 14.90 -19.51
C PHE A 24 -16.30 15.79 -20.73
N THR A 25 -16.56 17.08 -20.55
CA THR A 25 -16.45 18.10 -21.59
C THR A 25 -15.19 18.95 -21.41
N ALA A 26 -14.72 19.61 -22.47
CA ALA A 26 -13.54 20.49 -22.40
C ALA A 26 -13.63 21.57 -21.30
N PRO A 27 -14.79 22.23 -21.07
CA PRO A 27 -14.95 23.16 -19.94
C PRO A 27 -14.77 22.48 -18.56
N ALA A 28 -15.25 21.24 -18.41
CA ALA A 28 -15.07 20.50 -17.16
C ALA A 28 -13.58 20.19 -16.91
N LEU A 29 -12.85 19.76 -17.96
CA LEU A 29 -11.41 19.52 -17.89
C LEU A 29 -10.63 20.79 -17.52
N HIS A 30 -10.99 21.95 -18.09
CA HIS A 30 -10.36 23.23 -17.76
C HIS A 30 -10.58 23.64 -16.29
N VAL A 31 -11.74 23.30 -15.70
CA VAL A 31 -11.98 23.54 -14.26
C VAL A 31 -11.07 22.68 -13.40
N LEU A 32 -10.86 21.40 -13.76
CA LEU A 32 -9.93 20.52 -13.05
C LEU A 32 -8.48 21.05 -13.15
N GLU A 33 -8.05 21.44 -14.35
CA GLU A 33 -6.73 22.04 -14.58
C GLU A 33 -6.54 23.33 -13.75
N SER A 34 -7.53 24.22 -13.75
CA SER A 34 -7.49 25.46 -12.96
C SER A 34 -7.38 25.18 -11.45
N ALA A 35 -8.04 24.13 -10.95
CA ALA A 35 -7.96 23.74 -9.56
C ALA A 35 -6.58 23.17 -9.19
N MET A 36 -5.97 22.36 -10.07
CA MET A 36 -4.61 21.85 -9.90
C MET A 36 -3.57 22.98 -9.83
N LEU A 37 -3.70 23.99 -10.70
CA LEU A 37 -2.73 25.08 -10.86
C LEU A 37 -2.89 26.25 -9.88
N SER A 38 -3.92 26.24 -9.05
CA SER A 38 -4.19 27.36 -8.14
C SER A 38 -3.04 27.58 -7.13
N PRO A 39 -2.70 28.83 -6.80
CA PRO A 39 -1.57 29.15 -5.91
C PRO A 39 -1.89 28.97 -4.41
N VAL A 40 -3.13 28.61 -4.04
CA VAL A 40 -3.54 28.48 -2.64
C VAL A 40 -2.86 27.28 -1.97
N SER A 41 -2.34 27.49 -0.75
CA SER A 41 -1.50 26.53 -0.02
C SER A 41 -2.04 26.08 1.36
N SER A 42 -3.27 26.44 1.74
CA SER A 42 -3.94 25.88 2.92
C SER A 42 -4.11 24.36 2.80
N MET A 43 -4.18 23.61 3.91
CA MET A 43 -4.27 22.15 3.87
C MET A 43 -5.56 21.66 3.22
N ASP A 44 -6.69 22.35 3.44
CA ASP A 44 -7.96 22.10 2.75
C ASP A 44 -7.80 22.18 1.21
N TYR A 45 -6.92 23.07 0.74
CA TYR A 45 -6.66 23.27 -0.69
C TYR A 45 -5.65 22.26 -1.23
N ILE A 46 -4.66 21.88 -0.43
CA ILE A 46 -3.75 20.76 -0.74
C ILE A 46 -4.59 19.48 -0.95
N GLN A 47 -5.51 19.18 -0.04
CA GLN A 47 -6.44 18.06 -0.19
C GLN A 47 -7.27 18.16 -1.48
N LEU A 48 -7.83 19.33 -1.78
CA LEU A 48 -8.59 19.55 -3.01
C LEU A 48 -7.74 19.25 -4.25
N LYS A 49 -6.50 19.78 -4.31
CA LYS A 49 -5.57 19.53 -5.42
C LYS A 49 -5.26 18.04 -5.58
N THR A 50 -5.03 17.32 -4.47
CA THR A 50 -4.77 15.88 -4.51
C THR A 50 -5.97 15.10 -5.08
N LEU A 51 -7.19 15.41 -4.64
CA LEU A 51 -8.41 14.77 -5.13
C LEU A 51 -8.65 15.04 -6.62
N VAL A 52 -8.41 16.28 -7.04
CA VAL A 52 -8.49 16.66 -8.45
C VAL A 52 -7.41 15.94 -9.26
N ALA A 53 -6.18 15.85 -8.75
CA ALA A 53 -5.10 15.12 -9.42
C ALA A 53 -5.44 13.63 -9.62
N GLY A 54 -6.06 12.98 -8.61
CA GLY A 54 -6.58 11.62 -8.74
C GLY A 54 -7.72 11.51 -9.76
N THR A 55 -8.64 12.48 -9.78
CA THR A 55 -9.71 12.53 -10.81
C THR A 55 -9.12 12.64 -12.22
N VAL A 56 -8.12 13.49 -12.42
CA VAL A 56 -7.45 13.69 -13.72
C VAL A 56 -6.66 12.44 -14.11
N TRP A 57 -6.05 11.73 -13.16
CA TRP A 57 -5.44 10.42 -13.42
C TRP A 57 -6.47 9.39 -13.93
N ASN A 58 -7.65 9.32 -13.31
CA ASN A 58 -8.72 8.43 -13.77
C ASN A 58 -9.22 8.80 -15.19
N LEU A 59 -9.04 10.05 -15.61
CA LEU A 59 -9.38 10.55 -16.95
C LEU A 59 -8.23 10.44 -17.97
N LYS A 60 -7.12 9.75 -17.64
CA LYS A 60 -5.91 9.63 -18.49
C LYS A 60 -6.22 9.23 -19.94
N ASP A 61 -7.21 8.35 -20.14
CA ASP A 61 -7.54 7.76 -21.44
C ASP A 61 -8.31 8.71 -22.36
N ILE A 62 -8.95 9.75 -21.81
CA ILE A 62 -9.65 10.79 -22.60
C ILE A 62 -8.79 12.04 -22.81
N ILE A 63 -7.65 12.13 -22.14
CA ILE A 63 -6.74 13.28 -22.23
C ILE A 63 -5.95 13.20 -23.55
N PRO A 64 -5.84 14.30 -24.32
CA PRO A 64 -5.07 14.31 -25.57
C PRO A 64 -3.61 13.86 -25.37
N SER A 65 -3.12 12.91 -26.17
CA SER A 65 -1.75 12.35 -26.01
C SER A 65 -0.64 13.40 -25.98
N LYS A 66 -0.81 14.52 -26.71
CA LYS A 66 0.15 15.64 -26.72
C LYS A 66 0.33 16.35 -25.37
N SER A 67 -0.62 16.20 -24.46
CA SER A 67 -0.64 16.83 -23.13
C SER A 67 -0.51 15.82 -22.00
N GLN A 68 -0.54 14.51 -22.29
CA GLN A 68 -0.48 13.46 -21.27
C GLN A 68 0.81 13.56 -20.43
N ALA A 69 1.98 13.71 -21.05
CA ALA A 69 3.24 13.84 -20.32
C ALA A 69 3.26 15.06 -19.37
N GLU A 70 2.78 16.22 -19.84
CA GLU A 70 2.69 17.44 -19.03
C GLU A 70 1.73 17.25 -17.85
N ILE A 71 0.59 16.60 -18.08
CA ILE A 71 -0.42 16.32 -17.05
C ILE A 71 0.09 15.30 -16.03
N ILE A 72 0.76 14.23 -16.45
CA ILE A 72 1.41 13.25 -15.56
C ILE A 72 2.41 13.96 -14.65
N ASN A 73 3.25 14.84 -15.21
CA ASN A 73 4.19 15.64 -14.42
C ASN A 73 3.47 16.59 -13.45
N ALA A 74 2.39 17.25 -13.86
CA ALA A 74 1.61 18.12 -13.00
C ALA A 74 0.95 17.36 -11.83
N ILE A 75 0.39 16.17 -12.10
CA ILE A 75 -0.17 15.27 -11.09
C ILE A 75 0.93 14.87 -10.11
N LEU A 76 2.04 14.31 -10.59
CA LEU A 76 3.11 13.82 -9.72
C LEU A 76 3.81 14.93 -8.95
N LYS A 77 3.88 16.15 -9.48
CA LYS A 77 4.30 17.32 -8.73
C LYS A 77 3.40 17.58 -7.52
N ILE A 78 2.08 17.57 -7.70
CA ILE A 78 1.12 17.76 -6.59
C ILE A 78 1.29 16.65 -5.56
N LEU A 79 1.36 15.38 -5.98
CA LEU A 79 1.54 14.27 -5.05
C LEU A 79 2.86 14.38 -4.30
N SER A 80 3.93 14.78 -5.00
CA SER A 80 5.26 15.02 -4.43
C SER A 80 5.25 16.14 -3.38
N GLU A 81 4.58 17.26 -3.65
CA GLU A 81 4.42 18.38 -2.71
C GLU A 81 3.63 17.95 -1.46
N VAL A 82 2.58 17.17 -1.63
CA VAL A 82 1.75 16.65 -0.51
C VAL A 82 2.55 15.71 0.39
N LEU A 83 3.36 14.82 -0.20
CA LEU A 83 4.20 13.87 0.52
C LEU A 83 5.39 14.55 1.21
N GLU A 84 5.83 15.72 0.74
CA GLU A 84 6.96 16.46 1.34
C GLU A 84 6.61 17.08 2.71
N VAL A 85 5.33 17.37 2.95
CA VAL A 85 4.90 17.99 4.21
C VAL A 85 5.06 17.02 5.38
N ASP A 86 5.77 17.43 6.44
CA ASP A 86 5.85 16.67 7.69
C ASP A 86 4.52 16.76 8.46
N ALA A 87 3.75 15.68 8.41
CA ALA A 87 2.45 15.62 9.08
C ALA A 87 2.55 15.62 10.60
N GLY A 88 3.62 15.07 11.18
CA GLY A 88 3.82 15.08 12.63
C GLY A 88 4.04 16.50 13.13
N GLU A 89 4.91 17.24 12.45
CA GLU A 89 5.17 18.65 12.75
C GLU A 89 3.91 19.52 12.57
N ILE A 90 3.18 19.35 11.47
CA ILE A 90 1.92 20.09 11.26
C ILE A 90 0.89 19.76 12.35
N VAL A 91 0.74 18.50 12.76
CA VAL A 91 -0.18 18.12 13.83
C VAL A 91 0.20 18.79 15.16
N ILE A 92 1.50 18.85 15.49
CA ILE A 92 1.99 19.55 16.69
C ILE A 92 1.64 21.04 16.60
N GLN A 93 2.00 21.71 15.51
CA GLN A 93 1.75 23.14 15.30
C GLN A 93 0.25 23.47 15.36
N MET A 94 -0.60 22.67 14.72
CA MET A 94 -2.05 22.86 14.72
C MET A 94 -2.63 22.65 16.12
N LYS A 95 -2.10 21.70 16.89
CA LYS A 95 -2.55 21.48 18.27
C LYS A 95 -2.16 22.64 19.20
N GLU A 96 -0.95 23.18 19.01
CA GLU A 96 -0.48 24.36 19.76
C GLU A 96 -1.30 25.61 19.41
N ALA A 97 -1.58 25.83 18.12
CA ALA A 97 -2.41 26.92 17.64
C ALA A 97 -3.84 26.85 18.21
N GLU A 98 -4.46 25.66 18.21
CA GLU A 98 -5.78 25.44 18.83
C GLU A 98 -5.73 25.80 20.33
N THR A 99 -4.70 25.36 21.04
CA THR A 99 -4.52 25.62 22.47
C THR A 99 -4.38 27.12 22.76
N GLN A 100 -3.59 27.83 21.96
CA GLN A 100 -3.43 29.28 22.08
C GLN A 100 -4.73 30.03 21.77
N ARG A 101 -5.45 29.61 20.73
CA ARG A 101 -6.75 30.19 20.35
C ARG A 101 -7.79 30.02 21.47
N LEU A 102 -7.85 28.83 22.08
CA LEU A 102 -8.75 28.55 23.19
C LEU A 102 -8.41 29.37 24.44
N LYS A 103 -7.12 29.53 24.77
CA LYS A 103 -6.67 30.41 25.87
C LYS A 103 -7.06 31.87 25.63
N ALA A 104 -6.80 32.40 24.44
CA ALA A 104 -7.16 33.77 24.09
C ALA A 104 -8.68 34.01 24.11
N ALA A 105 -9.48 33.02 23.70
CA ALA A 105 -10.94 33.09 23.78
C ALA A 105 -11.43 33.14 25.24
N ALA A 106 -10.86 32.30 26.12
CA ALA A 106 -11.18 32.30 27.55
C ALA A 106 -10.82 33.63 28.23
N GLU A 107 -9.63 34.18 27.97
CA GLU A 107 -9.21 35.49 28.49
C GLU A 107 -10.14 36.62 28.01
N THR A 108 -10.62 36.55 26.76
CA THR A 108 -11.56 37.55 26.22
C THR A 108 -12.95 37.45 26.86
N GLU A 109 -13.39 36.24 27.22
CA GLU A 109 -14.66 36.03 27.94
C GLU A 109 -14.55 36.52 29.39
N GLU A 110 -13.45 36.25 30.10
CA GLU A 110 -13.22 36.74 31.46
C GLU A 110 -13.19 38.28 31.54
N ILE A 111 -12.56 38.96 30.57
CA ILE A 111 -12.56 40.43 30.51
C ILE A 111 -13.97 40.98 30.28
N ARG A 112 -14.80 40.26 29.50
CA ARG A 112 -16.17 40.68 29.17
C ARG A 112 -17.15 40.44 30.31
N GLU A 113 -16.96 39.38 31.09
CA GLU A 113 -17.73 39.13 32.33
C GLU A 113 -17.39 40.16 33.41
N ASN A 114 -16.09 40.48 33.58
CA ASN A 114 -15.65 41.49 34.54
C ASN A 114 -16.11 42.92 34.18
N ALA A 115 -16.22 43.26 32.89
CA ALA A 115 -16.73 44.56 32.43
C ALA A 115 -18.26 44.73 32.61
N ASN A 116 -19.01 43.62 32.73
CA ASN A 116 -20.46 43.64 32.94
C ASN A 116 -20.85 43.48 34.42
N GLY A 117 -19.88 43.29 35.33
CA GLY A 117 -20.11 43.09 36.76
C GLY A 117 -20.31 44.37 37.59
N ASP A 118 -20.21 45.57 36.99
CA ASP A 118 -20.19 46.85 37.73
C ASP A 118 -21.43 47.74 37.50
N HIS A 119 -22.61 47.15 37.31
CA HIS A 119 -23.86 47.91 37.33
C HIS A 119 -24.97 47.18 38.08
N LEU A 120 -24.79 47.05 39.40
CA LEU A 120 -25.92 46.91 40.34
C LEU A 120 -26.32 48.31 40.80
N ILE A 121 -27.30 48.90 40.11
CA ILE A 121 -28.18 49.88 40.75
C ILE A 121 -29.57 49.25 40.70
N GLU A 122 -30.02 48.80 41.88
CA GLU A 122 -31.41 48.56 42.17
C GLU A 122 -32.18 49.86 41.89
N ASP A 123 -33.17 49.83 41.00
CA ASP A 123 -34.36 50.65 41.19
C ASP A 123 -35.56 50.06 40.45
N ASP A 124 -36.68 50.27 41.13
CA ASP A 124 -37.98 49.63 41.01
C ASP A 124 -38.83 50.20 39.85
N GLU A 125 -39.90 49.47 39.52
CA GLU A 125 -41.10 49.89 38.77
C GLU A 125 -41.12 49.97 37.21
N MET A 126 -41.91 49.01 36.68
CA MET A 126 -42.99 49.11 35.66
C MET A 126 -42.75 49.30 34.13
N GLU A 127 -43.43 48.36 33.46
CA GLU A 127 -44.11 48.36 32.15
C GLU A 127 -43.38 48.06 30.82
N GLU A 128 -43.99 47.08 30.15
CA GLU A 128 -43.70 46.42 28.89
C GLU A 128 -43.62 47.35 27.66
N ILE A 129 -42.51 47.28 26.90
CA ILE A 129 -42.52 47.39 25.42
C ILE A 129 -41.36 46.53 24.85
N PRO A 130 -41.59 45.55 23.95
CA PRO A 130 -40.50 44.78 23.36
C PRO A 130 -39.84 45.57 22.21
N HIS A 131 -38.64 46.11 22.46
CA HIS A 131 -37.82 46.71 21.41
C HIS A 131 -37.22 45.64 20.48
N LYS A 132 -37.54 45.80 19.20
CA LYS A 132 -37.10 45.00 18.04
C LYS A 132 -35.60 44.69 18.08
N GLY A 133 -35.27 43.42 18.23
CA GLY A 133 -33.92 42.90 18.03
C GLY A 133 -33.42 43.17 16.61
N LYS A 134 -32.21 43.75 16.49
CA LYS A 134 -31.46 43.84 15.23
C LYS A 134 -31.18 42.41 14.75
N VAL A 135 -31.93 41.97 13.74
CA VAL A 135 -31.66 40.75 12.99
C VAL A 135 -30.32 40.92 12.27
N ARG A 136 -29.24 40.46 12.90
CA ARG A 136 -27.97 40.21 12.22
C ARG A 136 -28.24 39.10 11.21
N ARG A 137 -28.24 39.43 9.92
CA ARG A 137 -28.35 38.48 8.80
C ARG A 137 -27.34 37.37 9.02
N LYS A 138 -27.80 36.22 9.52
CA LYS A 138 -27.05 34.97 9.51
C LYS A 138 -27.02 34.52 8.06
N THR A 139 -25.86 34.64 7.41
CA THR A 139 -25.56 33.93 6.17
C THR A 139 -25.56 32.45 6.51
N PHE A 140 -26.71 31.81 6.26
CA PHE A 140 -26.93 30.38 6.44
C PHE A 140 -25.85 29.57 5.72
N ILE A 141 -25.42 28.49 6.39
CA ILE A 141 -24.54 27.39 5.96
C ILE A 141 -23.08 27.44 6.45
N SER A 142 -22.53 28.60 6.84
CA SER A 142 -21.20 28.61 7.52
C SER A 142 -21.27 28.32 9.03
N ASP A 143 -22.48 28.17 9.59
CA ASP A 143 -22.80 28.13 11.02
C ASP A 143 -23.28 26.75 11.53
N LEU A 144 -23.16 25.68 10.74
CA LEU A 144 -23.62 24.34 11.16
C LEU A 144 -22.55 23.45 11.82
N LEU A 145 -21.32 23.96 11.98
CA LEU A 145 -20.32 23.39 12.88
C LEU A 145 -19.69 24.53 13.68
N PRO A 146 -19.42 24.35 14.99
CA PRO A 146 -18.87 25.43 15.80
C PRO A 146 -17.50 25.87 15.22
N PRO A 147 -17.15 27.18 15.27
CA PRO A 147 -15.88 27.74 14.79
C PRO A 147 -14.62 27.17 15.48
N THR A 148 -14.76 26.17 16.36
CA THR A 148 -13.76 25.67 17.29
C THR A 148 -12.74 24.69 16.72
N ASP A 149 -12.97 24.14 15.53
CA ASP A 149 -12.18 22.98 15.04
C ASP A 149 -11.35 23.29 13.77
N LYS A 150 -10.98 24.55 13.51
CA LYS A 150 -10.25 24.92 12.28
C LYS A 150 -8.93 24.16 12.16
N GLU A 151 -8.13 24.14 13.23
CA GLU A 151 -6.81 23.50 13.27
C GLU A 151 -6.91 21.98 13.12
N LEU A 152 -7.90 21.37 13.77
CA LEU A 152 -8.19 19.95 13.63
C LEU A 152 -8.60 19.61 12.18
N ARG A 153 -9.41 20.45 11.53
CA ARG A 153 -9.80 20.26 10.12
C ARG A 153 -8.61 20.35 9.18
N GLU A 154 -7.74 21.34 9.33
CA GLU A 154 -6.53 21.47 8.50
C GLU A 154 -5.61 20.25 8.68
N ALA A 155 -5.43 19.76 9.91
CA ALA A 155 -4.68 18.53 10.17
C ALA A 155 -5.33 17.30 9.50
N ILE A 156 -6.67 17.16 9.60
CA ILE A 156 -7.40 16.08 8.91
C ILE A 156 -7.25 16.17 7.39
N ALA A 157 -7.32 17.38 6.83
CA ALA A 157 -7.20 17.62 5.39
C ALA A 157 -5.83 17.18 4.89
N LEU A 158 -4.75 17.56 5.57
CA LEU A 158 -3.39 17.13 5.24
C LEU A 158 -3.24 15.60 5.30
N LEU A 159 -3.65 14.98 6.41
CA LEU A 159 -3.50 13.52 6.55
C LEU A 159 -4.31 12.76 5.50
N THR A 160 -5.49 13.28 5.15
CA THR A 160 -6.32 12.70 4.10
C THR A 160 -5.67 12.89 2.73
N ALA A 161 -5.10 14.06 2.45
CA ALA A 161 -4.34 14.31 1.22
C ALA A 161 -3.17 13.34 1.07
N GLN A 162 -2.38 13.11 2.13
CA GLN A 162 -1.26 12.17 2.09
C GLN A 162 -1.72 10.74 1.86
N GLN A 163 -2.78 10.31 2.54
CA GLN A 163 -3.36 9.00 2.32
C GLN A 163 -3.80 8.82 0.85
N THR A 164 -4.56 9.78 0.31
CA THR A 164 -5.04 9.75 -1.07
C THR A 164 -3.89 9.80 -2.07
N ALA A 165 -2.84 10.59 -1.81
CA ALA A 165 -1.67 10.65 -2.69
C ALA A 165 -0.98 9.28 -2.80
N LEU A 166 -0.83 8.56 -1.69
CA LEU A 166 -0.25 7.21 -1.67
C LEU A 166 -1.12 6.21 -2.43
N GLU A 167 -2.44 6.29 -2.28
CA GLU A 167 -3.40 5.43 -2.99
C GLU A 167 -3.36 5.70 -4.51
N ILE A 168 -3.32 6.97 -4.93
CA ILE A 168 -3.16 7.34 -6.36
C ILE A 168 -1.85 6.78 -6.93
N ILE A 169 -0.74 6.88 -6.19
CA ILE A 169 0.57 6.35 -6.66
C ILE A 169 0.51 4.82 -6.79
N VAL A 170 -0.13 4.11 -5.86
CA VAL A 170 -0.33 2.65 -5.99
C VAL A 170 -1.10 2.34 -7.27
N ASN A 171 -2.19 3.06 -7.55
CA ASN A 171 -2.95 2.87 -8.78
C ASN A 171 -2.12 3.17 -10.04
N MET A 172 -1.20 4.15 -9.99
CA MET A 172 -0.24 4.41 -11.07
C MET A 172 0.79 3.29 -11.28
N CYS A 173 1.04 2.47 -10.25
CA CYS A 173 1.95 1.33 -10.33
C CYS A 173 1.30 0.07 -10.89
N CYS A 174 -0.03 0.01 -10.94
CA CYS A 174 -0.75 -1.09 -11.56
C CYS A 174 -0.77 -0.87 -13.08
N SER A 175 0.04 -1.63 -13.83
CA SER A 175 -0.19 -1.77 -15.26
C SER A 175 -1.44 -2.62 -15.48
N GLU A 176 -2.38 -2.12 -16.28
CA GLU A 176 -3.33 -2.98 -16.98
C GLU A 176 -2.52 -3.80 -17.97
N ASP A 177 -1.86 -4.86 -17.51
CA ASP A 177 -1.35 -5.86 -18.44
C ASP A 177 -2.56 -6.42 -19.19
N PRO A 178 -2.49 -6.52 -20.53
CA PRO A 178 -3.49 -7.28 -21.26
C PRO A 178 -3.51 -8.65 -20.61
N SER A 179 -4.68 -9.06 -20.12
CA SER A 179 -4.91 -10.40 -19.60
C SER A 179 -4.21 -11.38 -20.54
N ASP A 180 -3.33 -12.22 -19.99
CA ASP A 180 -2.56 -13.27 -20.68
C ASP A 180 -3.48 -14.39 -21.25
N ASP A 181 -4.74 -14.04 -21.55
CA ASP A 181 -5.83 -14.84 -22.09
C ASP A 181 -5.61 -15.21 -23.57
N GLU A 182 -4.46 -14.85 -24.18
CA GLU A 182 -4.03 -15.35 -25.49
C GLU A 182 -3.15 -16.61 -25.41
N TRP A 183 -3.00 -17.25 -24.24
CA TRP A 183 -2.63 -18.67 -24.22
C TRP A 183 -3.87 -19.52 -24.50
N GLU A 184 -4.38 -19.45 -25.74
CA GLU A 184 -5.26 -20.51 -26.23
C GLU A 184 -4.57 -21.85 -26.00
N GLU A 185 -5.25 -22.74 -25.28
CA GLU A 185 -4.88 -24.13 -25.15
C GLU A 185 -4.80 -24.76 -26.56
N LEU A 186 -3.63 -24.69 -27.21
CA LEU A 186 -3.34 -25.51 -28.37
C LEU A 186 -3.07 -26.94 -27.91
N SER A 187 -4.15 -27.57 -27.44
CA SER A 187 -4.30 -29.01 -27.38
C SER A 187 -5.49 -29.41 -28.25
N SER A 188 -5.31 -29.33 -29.57
CA SER A 188 -6.11 -30.10 -30.51
C SER A 188 -5.42 -30.14 -31.87
N SER A 189 -4.99 -31.32 -32.27
CA SER A 189 -4.65 -31.68 -33.64
C SER A 189 -5.82 -31.41 -34.60
N ASP A 190 -5.61 -30.66 -35.68
CA ASP A 190 -5.71 -31.17 -37.06
C ASP A 190 -5.29 -30.09 -38.07
N GLU A 191 -4.66 -30.53 -39.15
CA GLU A 191 -4.21 -29.70 -40.27
C GLU A 191 -5.39 -29.04 -41.00
N SER A 192 -5.42 -27.71 -41.11
CA SER A 192 -5.92 -27.05 -42.33
C SER A 192 -5.53 -25.58 -42.40
N ASP A 193 -5.34 -25.18 -43.65
CA ASP A 193 -4.66 -24.00 -44.17
C ASP A 193 -5.50 -22.71 -44.11
N ALA A 194 -4.76 -21.60 -44.07
CA ALA A 194 -5.12 -20.26 -44.57
C ALA A 194 -6.33 -19.52 -43.97
N PHE A 195 -6.06 -18.53 -43.10
CA PHE A 195 -6.68 -17.19 -43.21
C PHE A 195 -5.74 -16.13 -42.59
N MET A 196 -5.03 -15.41 -43.45
CA MET A 196 -4.30 -14.19 -43.08
C MET A 196 -5.31 -13.04 -43.14
N GLU A 197 -5.86 -12.62 -42.00
CA GLU A 197 -6.60 -11.36 -41.89
C GLU A 197 -5.72 -10.27 -41.30
N ASN A 198 -5.35 -9.34 -42.18
CA ASN A 198 -4.81 -8.03 -41.85
C ASN A 198 -5.82 -7.25 -40.99
N SER A 199 -5.56 -7.10 -39.69
CA SER A 199 -6.20 -6.10 -38.84
C SER A 199 -5.28 -4.89 -38.62
N PHE A 200 -4.89 -4.21 -39.69
CA PHE A 200 -4.47 -2.82 -39.58
C PHE A 200 -5.72 -1.96 -39.36
N SER A 201 -6.19 -1.87 -38.12
CA SER A 201 -7.13 -0.83 -37.73
C SER A 201 -6.36 0.49 -37.61
N GLU A 202 -6.52 1.37 -38.60
CA GLU A 202 -6.27 2.79 -38.47
C GLU A 202 -7.19 3.36 -37.38
N CYS A 203 -6.76 3.34 -36.12
CA CYS A 203 -7.35 4.16 -35.06
C CYS A 203 -6.44 5.37 -34.86
N GLY A 204 -6.87 6.52 -35.37
CA GLY A 204 -6.22 7.79 -35.08
C GLY A 204 -6.38 8.13 -33.60
N GLY A 205 -5.27 8.32 -32.88
CA GLY A 205 -5.25 9.15 -31.69
C GLY A 205 -4.69 8.58 -30.38
N GLN A 206 -4.07 7.40 -30.34
CA GLN A 206 -3.38 6.91 -29.14
C GLN A 206 -1.87 6.86 -29.41
N LEU A 207 -1.22 8.03 -29.32
CA LEU A 207 0.22 8.15 -29.62
C LEU A 207 1.12 7.60 -28.51
N LEU A 208 0.60 7.44 -27.28
CA LEU A 208 1.28 6.75 -26.21
C LEU A 208 0.64 5.38 -26.06
N SER A 209 1.36 4.35 -26.53
CA SER A 209 1.04 2.97 -26.17
C SER A 209 1.06 2.83 -24.64
N PRO A 210 0.39 1.83 -24.03
CA PRO A 210 0.48 1.58 -22.59
C PRO A 210 1.92 1.55 -22.07
N LEU A 211 2.87 1.06 -22.88
CA LEU A 211 4.31 1.06 -22.60
C LEU A 211 4.93 2.46 -22.49
N CYS A 212 4.46 3.41 -23.29
CA CYS A 212 4.90 4.80 -23.21
C CYS A 212 4.41 5.44 -21.90
N LEU A 213 3.10 5.32 -21.61
CA LEU A 213 2.52 5.86 -20.37
C LEU A 213 3.28 5.37 -19.13
N SER A 214 3.64 4.09 -19.07
CA SER A 214 4.48 3.54 -18.00
C SER A 214 5.86 4.22 -17.92
N HIS A 215 6.52 4.45 -19.06
CA HIS A 215 7.81 5.14 -19.10
C HIS A 215 7.72 6.61 -18.63
N GLU A 216 6.68 7.35 -19.05
CA GLU A 216 6.45 8.72 -18.58
C GLU A 216 6.21 8.78 -17.07
N VAL A 217 5.42 7.84 -16.53
CA VAL A 217 5.17 7.70 -15.09
C VAL A 217 6.47 7.39 -14.33
N HIS A 218 7.27 6.43 -14.80
CA HIS A 218 8.54 6.07 -14.18
C HIS A 218 9.52 7.25 -14.15
N THR A 219 9.64 7.94 -15.29
CA THR A 219 10.50 9.14 -15.42
C THR A 219 10.08 10.22 -14.43
N ALA A 220 8.77 10.47 -14.34
CA ALA A 220 8.24 11.47 -13.42
C ALA A 220 8.39 11.05 -11.94
N PHE A 221 8.24 9.77 -11.59
CA PHE A 221 8.55 9.27 -10.24
C PHE A 221 9.99 9.60 -9.83
N THR A 222 10.95 9.37 -10.73
CA THR A 222 12.36 9.70 -10.48
C THR A 222 12.59 11.20 -10.36
N ASN A 223 12.04 12.01 -11.28
CA ASN A 223 12.20 13.47 -11.28
C ASN A 223 11.67 14.12 -10.01
N TYR A 224 10.54 13.62 -9.48
CA TYR A 224 9.91 14.14 -8.28
C TYR A 224 10.33 13.43 -6.98
N LEU A 225 11.34 12.56 -7.05
CA LEU A 225 11.89 11.80 -5.92
C LEU A 225 10.81 11.05 -5.12
N ILE A 226 9.80 10.52 -5.81
CA ILE A 226 8.65 9.83 -5.21
C ILE A 226 9.09 8.63 -4.35
N PRO A 227 10.00 7.74 -4.81
CA PRO A 227 10.48 6.63 -3.98
C PRO A 227 11.08 7.09 -2.65
N LYS A 228 11.88 8.17 -2.67
CA LYS A 228 12.49 8.74 -1.46
C LYS A 228 11.44 9.29 -0.50
N LYS A 229 10.45 10.04 -1.01
CA LYS A 229 9.38 10.63 -0.18
C LYS A 229 8.49 9.54 0.44
N ILE A 230 8.19 8.47 -0.30
CA ILE A 230 7.44 7.33 0.25
C ILE A 230 8.24 6.60 1.32
N PHE A 231 9.54 6.39 1.08
CA PHE A 231 10.44 5.81 2.09
C PHE A 231 10.36 6.58 3.42
N GLU A 232 10.45 7.91 3.39
CA GLU A 232 10.34 8.76 4.59
C GLU A 232 8.99 8.59 5.29
N LYS A 233 7.90 8.38 4.54
CA LYS A 233 6.54 8.15 5.09
C LYS A 233 6.31 6.77 5.71
N THR A 234 7.22 5.82 5.51
CA THR A 234 7.12 4.50 6.17
C THR A 234 7.53 4.53 7.65
N ALA A 235 8.21 5.59 8.10
CA ALA A 235 8.60 5.76 9.49
C ALA A 235 7.37 5.81 10.42
N PHE A 236 7.55 5.42 11.68
CA PHE A 236 6.50 5.59 12.68
C PHE A 236 6.11 7.07 12.81
N PRO A 237 4.82 7.37 13.08
CA PRO A 237 4.41 8.73 13.35
C PRO A 237 5.22 9.37 14.47
N ASN A 238 5.44 10.68 14.38
CA ASN A 238 6.17 11.44 15.38
C ASN A 238 5.58 11.19 16.79
N SER A 239 6.42 10.73 17.72
CA SER A 239 5.98 10.33 19.06
C SER A 239 5.37 11.48 19.86
N ILE A 240 5.87 12.70 19.69
CA ILE A 240 5.33 13.91 20.32
C ILE A 240 3.91 14.17 19.78
N ALA A 241 3.71 14.10 18.46
CA ALA A 241 2.40 14.27 17.84
C ALA A 241 1.41 13.20 18.32
N VAL A 242 1.84 11.94 18.41
CA VAL A 242 1.03 10.83 18.92
C VAL A 242 0.63 11.05 20.38
N ASP A 243 1.55 11.46 21.23
CA ASP A 243 1.30 11.72 22.65
C ASP A 243 0.31 12.88 22.85
N LEU A 244 0.50 13.98 22.11
CA LEU A 244 -0.41 15.13 22.14
C LEU A 244 -1.83 14.74 21.72
N CYS A 245 -1.95 14.02 20.61
CA CYS A 245 -3.25 13.56 20.11
C CYS A 245 -3.91 12.57 21.07
N SER A 246 -3.14 11.67 21.67
CA SER A 246 -3.67 10.63 22.58
C SER A 246 -4.27 11.21 23.86
N ARG A 247 -3.74 12.36 24.34
CA ARG A 247 -4.24 13.07 25.53
C ARG A 247 -5.49 13.90 25.26
N SER A 248 -5.85 14.15 24.00
CA SER A 248 -6.96 15.01 23.63
C SER A 248 -8.07 14.18 22.96
N PRO A 249 -9.28 14.09 23.56
CA PRO A 249 -10.37 13.27 23.01
C PRO A 249 -10.75 13.62 21.56
N THR A 250 -10.71 14.90 21.19
CA THR A 250 -11.03 15.40 19.84
C THR A 250 -9.94 15.11 18.81
N TRP A 251 -8.67 14.99 19.24
CA TRP A 251 -7.53 14.73 18.37
C TRP A 251 -7.11 13.26 18.31
N LYS A 252 -7.60 12.43 19.23
CA LYS A 252 -7.23 11.02 19.37
C LYS A 252 -7.38 10.22 18.07
N SER A 253 -8.36 10.57 17.22
CA SER A 253 -8.56 9.92 15.91
C SER A 253 -7.40 10.16 14.93
N LEU A 254 -6.62 11.23 15.08
CA LEU A 254 -5.49 11.51 14.20
C LEU A 254 -4.36 10.49 14.36
N VAL A 255 -4.20 9.90 15.56
CA VAL A 255 -3.23 8.80 15.78
C VAL A 255 -3.51 7.65 14.82
N ARG A 256 -4.78 7.26 14.67
CA ARG A 256 -5.16 6.22 13.70
C ARG A 256 -4.86 6.65 12.27
N LYS A 257 -5.18 7.89 11.89
CA LYS A 257 -4.92 8.40 10.54
C LYS A 257 -3.42 8.42 10.20
N MET A 258 -2.56 8.83 11.14
CA MET A 258 -1.11 8.80 10.94
C MET A 258 -0.60 7.36 10.77
N ASN A 259 -1.08 6.41 11.57
CA ASN A 259 -0.76 4.98 11.40
C ASN A 259 -1.27 4.44 10.05
N THR A 260 -2.45 4.88 9.59
CA THR A 260 -2.98 4.52 8.27
C THR A 260 -2.06 5.02 7.16
N ILE A 261 -1.56 6.26 7.24
CA ILE A 261 -0.59 6.79 6.26
C ILE A 261 0.68 5.93 6.24
N GLN A 262 1.21 5.54 7.40
CA GLN A 262 2.37 4.66 7.47
C GLN A 262 2.11 3.33 6.74
N CYS A 263 0.97 2.68 7.01
CA CYS A 263 0.61 1.42 6.36
C CYS A 263 0.43 1.61 4.84
N ARG A 264 -0.20 2.70 4.40
CA ARG A 264 -0.35 3.04 2.98
C ARG A 264 1.00 3.31 2.32
N ALA A 265 1.93 3.95 3.02
CA ALA A 265 3.27 4.19 2.51
C ALA A 265 4.04 2.89 2.33
N LEU A 266 3.89 1.91 3.23
CA LEU A 266 4.46 0.58 3.09
C LEU A 266 3.88 -0.20 1.90
N VAL A 267 2.56 -0.13 1.67
CA VAL A 267 1.92 -0.73 0.48
C VAL A 267 2.39 -0.04 -0.81
N CYS A 268 2.51 1.29 -0.78
CA CYS A 268 3.03 2.07 -1.90
C CYS A 268 4.49 1.71 -2.20
N LEU A 269 5.31 1.56 -1.15
CA LEU A 269 6.69 1.11 -1.26
C LEU A 269 6.78 -0.29 -1.89
N GLN A 270 5.94 -1.23 -1.46
CA GLN A 270 5.86 -2.57 -2.07
C GLN A 270 5.61 -2.47 -3.58
N SER A 271 4.64 -1.65 -3.99
CA SER A 271 4.28 -1.47 -5.41
C SER A 271 5.45 -0.88 -6.21
N LEU A 272 6.12 0.16 -5.68
CA LEU A 272 7.28 0.76 -6.33
C LEU A 272 8.47 -0.19 -6.45
N VAL A 273 8.75 -0.98 -5.42
CA VAL A 273 9.88 -1.91 -5.40
C VAL A 273 9.66 -3.08 -6.38
N SER A 274 8.41 -3.46 -6.62
CA SER A 274 8.05 -4.46 -7.62
C SER A 274 8.09 -3.91 -9.05
N LEU A 275 7.78 -2.63 -9.24
CA LEU A 275 7.66 -2.00 -10.55
C LEU A 275 8.98 -1.42 -11.08
N LEU A 276 9.74 -0.74 -10.23
CA LEU A 276 10.90 0.05 -10.65
C LEU A 276 12.19 -0.78 -10.65
N ASP A 277 13.05 -0.50 -11.63
CA ASP A 277 14.42 -1.01 -11.62
C ASP A 277 15.23 -0.47 -10.44
N VAL A 278 16.22 -1.27 -10.03
CA VAL A 278 17.12 -0.94 -8.90
C VAL A 278 17.77 0.43 -9.03
N ASP A 279 18.11 0.86 -10.24
CA ASP A 279 18.72 2.18 -10.47
C ASP A 279 17.75 3.32 -10.14
N HIS A 280 16.47 3.18 -10.51
CA HIS A 280 15.42 4.16 -10.18
C HIS A 280 15.06 4.14 -8.69
N LEU A 281 15.38 3.07 -7.98
CA LEU A 281 15.26 2.95 -6.52
C LEU A 281 16.49 3.47 -5.76
N GLY A 282 17.51 3.97 -6.45
CA GLY A 282 18.73 4.53 -5.85
C GLY A 282 19.89 3.55 -5.70
N GLY A 283 19.83 2.39 -6.35
CA GLY A 283 20.91 1.40 -6.39
C GLY A 283 20.92 0.43 -5.21
N ALA A 284 21.87 -0.52 -5.24
CA ALA A 284 21.95 -1.59 -4.23
C ALA A 284 22.13 -1.08 -2.79
N ALA A 285 22.89 0.01 -2.59
CA ALA A 285 23.10 0.60 -1.27
C ALA A 285 21.81 1.20 -0.68
N ALA A 286 20.96 1.78 -1.54
CA ALA A 286 19.65 2.28 -1.12
C ALA A 286 18.73 1.14 -0.69
N LEU A 287 18.71 0.03 -1.44
CA LEU A 287 17.93 -1.16 -1.07
C LEU A 287 18.41 -1.80 0.24
N GLN A 288 19.72 -1.84 0.48
CA GLN A 288 20.25 -2.30 1.78
C GLN A 288 19.83 -1.40 2.94
N THR A 289 19.87 -0.08 2.73
CA THR A 289 19.41 0.90 3.73
C THR A 289 17.92 0.73 4.01
N LEU A 290 17.12 0.55 2.95
CA LEU A 290 15.70 0.28 3.04
C LEU A 290 15.42 -0.99 3.83
N ALA A 291 16.15 -2.07 3.56
CA ALA A 291 15.96 -3.35 4.22
C ALA A 291 16.31 -3.27 5.72
N GLN A 292 17.37 -2.54 6.08
CA GLN A 292 17.71 -2.24 7.48
C GLN A 292 16.60 -1.44 8.17
N HIS A 293 16.07 -0.42 7.50
CA HIS A 293 14.98 0.40 8.04
C HIS A 293 13.70 -0.42 8.28
N LEU A 294 13.27 -1.24 7.32
CA LEU A 294 12.10 -2.11 7.49
C LEU A 294 12.29 -3.13 8.62
N SER A 295 13.49 -3.69 8.74
CA SER A 295 13.83 -4.58 9.87
C SER A 295 13.74 -3.85 11.21
N GLN A 296 14.30 -2.63 11.31
CA GLN A 296 14.20 -1.82 12.53
C GLN A 296 12.75 -1.47 12.87
N LEU A 297 11.93 -1.08 11.89
CA LEU A 297 10.51 -0.81 12.10
C LEU A 297 9.78 -2.02 12.65
N LEU A 298 10.00 -3.20 12.05
CA LEU A 298 9.35 -4.44 12.45
C LEU A 298 9.69 -4.85 13.90
N PHE A 299 10.97 -4.80 14.27
CA PHE A 299 11.46 -5.30 15.56
C PHE A 299 11.56 -4.26 16.68
N SER A 300 11.29 -2.98 16.40
CA SER A 300 11.30 -1.92 17.41
C SER A 300 10.09 -1.95 18.35
N GLN A 301 8.99 -2.62 17.97
CA GLN A 301 7.77 -2.72 18.76
C GLN A 301 7.68 -4.11 19.43
N PRO A 302 7.62 -4.21 20.77
CA PRO A 302 7.60 -5.50 21.47
C PRO A 302 6.33 -6.34 21.22
N ASP A 303 5.29 -5.73 20.62
CA ASP A 303 3.96 -6.31 20.39
C ASP A 303 3.50 -6.18 18.92
N PHE A 304 4.43 -6.10 17.95
CA PHE A 304 4.11 -5.87 16.53
C PHE A 304 3.07 -6.87 15.97
N ALA A 305 3.03 -8.09 16.49
CA ALA A 305 2.08 -9.13 16.10
C ALA A 305 0.60 -8.77 16.35
N LYS A 306 0.32 -7.81 17.24
CA LYS A 306 -1.06 -7.34 17.52
C LYS A 306 -1.55 -6.32 16.48
N HIS A 307 -0.65 -5.73 15.70
CA HIS A 307 -0.97 -4.71 14.71
C HIS A 307 -1.07 -5.33 13.32
N VAL A 308 -2.18 -6.02 13.06
CA VAL A 308 -2.39 -6.84 11.85
C VAL A 308 -2.18 -6.05 10.56
N ASP A 309 -2.80 -4.87 10.42
CA ASP A 309 -2.69 -4.04 9.21
C ASP A 309 -1.24 -3.59 8.94
N PHE A 310 -0.53 -3.20 10.01
CA PHE A 310 0.88 -2.82 9.93
C PHE A 310 1.75 -4.03 9.56
N LEU A 311 1.52 -5.18 10.20
CA LEU A 311 2.26 -6.41 9.94
C LEU A 311 2.05 -6.89 8.51
N GLU A 312 0.83 -6.80 7.97
CA GLU A 312 0.54 -7.10 6.57
C GLU A 312 1.31 -6.15 5.64
N ALA A 313 1.20 -4.84 5.85
CA ALA A 313 1.86 -3.86 5.00
C ALA A 313 3.39 -3.98 5.02
N ILE A 314 4.00 -4.12 6.20
CA ILE A 314 5.46 -4.23 6.34
C ILE A 314 5.99 -5.56 5.82
N SER A 315 5.27 -6.67 6.04
CA SER A 315 5.67 -7.97 5.50
C SER A 315 5.54 -8.02 3.98
N SER A 316 4.53 -7.38 3.39
CA SER A 316 4.43 -7.23 1.93
C SER A 316 5.60 -6.42 1.36
N ALA A 317 5.92 -5.27 1.97
CA ALA A 317 7.04 -4.43 1.54
C ALA A 317 8.39 -5.15 1.65
N LEU A 318 8.61 -5.85 2.77
CA LEU A 318 9.82 -6.62 3.01
C LEU A 318 9.95 -7.79 2.03
N ARG A 319 8.86 -8.50 1.74
CA ARG A 319 8.83 -9.57 0.72
C ARG A 319 9.24 -9.05 -0.65
N ALA A 320 8.61 -7.97 -1.13
CA ALA A 320 8.92 -7.38 -2.43
C ALA A 320 10.39 -6.93 -2.50
N LEU A 321 10.89 -6.30 -1.43
CA LEU A 321 12.28 -5.87 -1.34
C LEU A 321 13.27 -7.04 -1.39
N LEU A 322 13.06 -8.06 -0.58
CA LEU A 322 13.94 -9.23 -0.55
C LEU A 322 13.92 -9.99 -1.88
N GLN A 323 12.77 -10.07 -2.55
CA GLN A 323 12.65 -10.63 -3.90
C GLN A 323 13.50 -9.84 -4.91
N THR A 324 13.36 -8.51 -4.93
CA THR A 324 14.14 -7.63 -5.82
C THR A 324 15.64 -7.70 -5.52
N MET A 325 16.03 -7.78 -4.24
CA MET A 325 17.43 -7.96 -3.85
C MET A 325 17.97 -9.32 -4.30
N ALA A 326 17.21 -10.41 -4.10
CA ALA A 326 17.60 -11.75 -4.48
C ALA A 326 17.78 -11.88 -6.01
N SER A 327 16.85 -11.33 -6.81
CA SER A 327 16.92 -11.40 -8.28
C SER A 327 18.13 -10.65 -8.86
N LYS A 328 18.67 -9.69 -8.12
CA LYS A 328 19.85 -8.89 -8.51
C LYS A 328 21.13 -9.29 -7.76
N ASN A 329 21.10 -10.40 -7.02
CA ASN A 329 22.22 -10.91 -6.19
C ASN A 329 22.76 -9.87 -5.18
N ILE A 330 21.87 -9.04 -4.64
CA ILE A 330 22.20 -8.09 -3.56
C ILE A 330 22.09 -8.83 -2.22
N SER A 331 23.12 -8.72 -1.39
CA SER A 331 23.16 -9.35 -0.07
C SER A 331 21.98 -8.90 0.80
N GLN A 332 21.23 -9.89 1.34
CA GLN A 332 20.09 -9.66 2.22
C GLN A 332 20.55 -9.27 3.63
N CYS A 333 19.78 -8.43 4.32
CA CYS A 333 20.19 -7.82 5.59
C CYS A 333 19.60 -8.48 6.85
N MET A 334 18.76 -9.50 6.72
CA MET A 334 18.12 -10.14 7.89
C MET A 334 18.95 -11.31 8.39
N THR A 335 19.17 -11.36 9.71
CA THR A 335 19.81 -12.53 10.34
C THR A 335 18.82 -13.71 10.40
N PRO A 336 19.32 -14.96 10.47
CA PRO A 336 18.47 -16.13 10.68
C PRO A 336 17.54 -15.99 11.91
N ASP A 337 18.02 -15.41 13.01
CA ASP A 337 17.22 -15.21 14.23
C ASP A 337 16.07 -14.22 14.03
N GLN A 338 16.33 -13.11 13.33
CA GLN A 338 15.30 -12.12 12.98
C GLN A 338 14.24 -12.75 12.08
N LEU A 339 14.67 -13.53 11.08
CA LEU A 339 13.78 -14.25 10.18
C LEU A 339 12.87 -15.21 10.96
N MET A 340 13.43 -16.06 11.83
CA MET A 340 12.65 -17.00 12.63
C MET A 340 11.70 -16.30 13.62
N THR A 341 12.10 -15.16 14.16
CA THR A 341 11.24 -14.33 15.03
C THR A 341 10.01 -13.80 14.27
N LEU A 342 10.21 -13.24 13.07
CA LEU A 342 9.12 -12.83 12.19
C LEU A 342 8.21 -14.01 11.85
N CYS A 343 8.79 -15.17 11.54
CA CYS A 343 8.03 -16.34 11.14
C CYS A 343 7.12 -16.87 12.25
N THR A 344 7.67 -16.97 13.47
CA THR A 344 6.92 -17.43 14.65
C THR A 344 5.76 -16.49 14.97
N ALA A 345 5.99 -15.18 14.85
CA ALA A 345 4.97 -14.16 15.08
C ALA A 345 3.88 -14.14 14.00
N GLY A 346 4.26 -14.25 12.72
CA GLY A 346 3.32 -14.09 11.61
C GLY A 346 2.52 -15.34 11.27
N ILE A 347 3.04 -16.55 11.49
CA ILE A 347 2.35 -17.78 11.07
C ILE A 347 1.09 -18.09 11.86
N HIS A 348 0.98 -17.56 13.08
CA HIS A 348 -0.22 -17.67 13.91
C HIS A 348 -1.20 -16.50 13.69
N CYS A 349 -0.87 -15.56 12.79
CA CYS A 349 -1.73 -14.44 12.49
C CYS A 349 -3.01 -14.92 11.81
N SER A 350 -4.15 -14.36 12.22
CA SER A 350 -5.45 -14.66 11.60
C SER A 350 -5.52 -14.18 10.15
N ASN A 351 -4.73 -13.18 9.78
CA ASN A 351 -4.67 -12.66 8.42
C ASN A 351 -3.86 -13.59 7.51
N THR A 352 -4.52 -14.11 6.47
CA THR A 352 -3.92 -14.99 5.48
C THR A 352 -2.80 -14.31 4.67
N GLY A 353 -2.93 -13.02 4.35
CA GLY A 353 -1.91 -12.24 3.64
C GLY A 353 -0.59 -12.16 4.41
N VAL A 354 -0.66 -11.94 5.73
CA VAL A 354 0.53 -11.99 6.61
C VAL A 354 1.20 -13.36 6.55
N ARG A 355 0.42 -14.44 6.64
CA ARG A 355 0.98 -15.81 6.60
C ARG A 355 1.64 -16.11 5.26
N VAL A 356 1.01 -15.74 4.15
CA VAL A 356 1.60 -15.85 2.80
C VAL A 356 2.92 -15.09 2.76
N ASN A 357 2.92 -13.79 3.14
CA ASN A 357 4.13 -12.97 3.07
C ASN A 357 5.31 -13.55 3.84
N VAL A 358 5.06 -14.05 5.05
CA VAL A 358 6.08 -14.65 5.91
C VAL A 358 6.68 -15.92 5.30
N VAL A 359 5.83 -16.76 4.71
CA VAL A 359 6.26 -17.98 4.02
C VAL A 359 7.08 -17.64 2.78
N SER A 360 6.64 -16.66 1.98
CA SER A 360 7.42 -16.22 0.82
C SER A 360 8.77 -15.62 1.23
N ILE A 361 8.82 -14.79 2.29
CA ILE A 361 10.08 -14.24 2.82
C ILE A 361 11.06 -15.38 3.18
N LEU A 362 10.58 -16.44 3.83
CA LEU A 362 11.40 -17.63 4.10
C LEU A 362 11.88 -18.33 2.83
N GLY A 363 11.02 -18.48 1.82
CA GLY A 363 11.39 -19.08 0.54
C GLY A 363 12.49 -18.29 -0.17
N ILE A 364 12.32 -16.97 -0.23
CA ILE A 364 13.26 -16.04 -0.85
C ILE A 364 14.61 -16.07 -0.13
N THR A 365 14.62 -15.95 1.20
CA THR A 365 15.87 -15.99 1.97
C THR A 365 16.52 -17.38 1.92
N GLY A 366 15.74 -18.45 2.03
CA GLY A 366 16.26 -19.81 1.95
C GLY A 366 16.88 -20.14 0.60
N SER A 367 16.30 -19.67 -0.52
CA SER A 367 16.87 -19.89 -1.86
C SER A 367 18.18 -19.12 -2.11
N VAL A 368 18.38 -17.99 -1.43
CA VAL A 368 19.68 -17.28 -1.40
C VAL A 368 20.68 -18.07 -0.55
N LEU A 369 20.30 -18.48 0.66
CA LEU A 369 21.16 -19.25 1.57
C LEU A 369 21.56 -20.62 1.00
N ALA A 370 20.73 -21.23 0.17
CA ALA A 370 21.00 -22.50 -0.51
C ALA A 370 22.28 -22.47 -1.38
N LYS A 371 22.67 -21.27 -1.82
CA LYS A 371 23.85 -21.04 -2.68
C LYS A 371 25.11 -20.69 -1.88
N GLU A 372 25.00 -20.55 -0.57
CA GLU A 372 26.10 -20.20 0.34
C GLU A 372 26.57 -21.41 1.15
N ASP A 373 27.87 -21.46 1.45
CA ASP A 373 28.43 -22.50 2.32
C ASP A 373 28.10 -22.23 3.80
N GLY A 374 28.00 -23.28 4.61
CA GLY A 374 27.79 -23.16 6.06
C GLY A 374 26.35 -22.85 6.49
N THR A 375 25.39 -22.91 5.57
CA THR A 375 23.97 -22.60 5.81
C THR A 375 23.10 -23.83 6.14
N LEU A 376 23.69 -25.03 6.20
CA LEU A 376 23.00 -26.31 6.37
C LEU A 376 21.95 -26.32 7.49
N GLU A 377 22.33 -25.93 8.71
CA GLU A 377 21.42 -25.97 9.86
C GLU A 377 20.29 -24.94 9.75
N THR A 378 20.56 -23.78 9.14
CA THR A 378 19.54 -22.78 8.84
C THR A 378 18.56 -23.31 7.80
N LEU A 379 19.04 -23.94 6.73
CA LEU A 379 18.21 -24.54 5.69
C LEU A 379 17.34 -25.69 6.22
N LYS A 380 17.87 -26.51 7.14
CA LYS A 380 17.08 -27.53 7.85
C LYS A 380 15.94 -26.89 8.65
N THR A 381 16.23 -25.80 9.37
CA THR A 381 15.24 -25.07 10.16
C THR A 381 14.14 -24.47 9.26
N ILE A 382 14.53 -23.80 8.17
CA ILE A 382 13.62 -23.24 7.16
C ILE A 382 12.76 -24.36 6.56
N GLY A 383 13.37 -25.46 6.12
CA GLY A 383 12.66 -26.58 5.49
C GLY A 383 11.66 -27.27 6.42
N CYS A 384 12.03 -27.52 7.68
CA CYS A 384 11.11 -28.06 8.67
C CYS A 384 9.91 -27.14 8.91
N PHE A 385 10.16 -25.83 9.01
CA PHE A 385 9.09 -24.84 9.19
C PHE A 385 8.15 -24.79 7.99
N LEU A 386 8.69 -24.64 6.77
CA LEU A 386 7.88 -24.61 5.55
C LEU A 386 7.08 -25.90 5.36
N LEU A 387 7.66 -27.06 5.67
CA LEU A 387 6.96 -28.35 5.62
C LEU A 387 5.82 -28.43 6.64
N GLU A 388 6.03 -27.90 7.85
CA GLU A 388 4.98 -27.80 8.86
C GLU A 388 3.81 -26.93 8.35
N VAL A 389 4.11 -25.76 7.78
CA VAL A 389 3.08 -24.86 7.23
C VAL A 389 2.34 -25.51 6.06
N ALA A 390 3.07 -26.08 5.10
CA ALA A 390 2.49 -26.74 3.93
C ALA A 390 1.50 -27.85 4.32
N THR A 391 1.80 -28.60 5.39
CA THR A 391 0.99 -29.75 5.81
C THR A 391 -0.14 -29.41 6.77
N LYS A 392 0.03 -28.38 7.62
CA LYS A 392 -0.89 -28.07 8.72
C LYS A 392 -1.74 -26.81 8.54
N ASP A 393 -1.38 -25.86 7.68
CA ASP A 393 -2.18 -24.63 7.52
C ASP A 393 -3.60 -24.95 7.01
N SER A 394 -4.56 -24.16 7.50
CA SER A 394 -5.99 -24.28 7.18
C SER A 394 -6.36 -23.68 5.82
N SER A 395 -5.53 -22.80 5.29
CA SER A 395 -5.70 -22.16 3.98
C SER A 395 -4.85 -22.87 2.94
N LEU A 396 -5.50 -23.35 1.86
CA LEU A 396 -4.78 -23.91 0.72
C LEU A 396 -3.85 -22.91 0.05
N VAL A 397 -4.16 -21.61 0.09
CA VAL A 397 -3.28 -20.56 -0.47
C VAL A 397 -1.96 -20.51 0.29
N VAL A 398 -1.99 -20.54 1.63
CA VAL A 398 -0.77 -20.53 2.46
C VAL A 398 -0.01 -21.84 2.32
N ALA A 399 -0.73 -22.97 2.30
CA ALA A 399 -0.11 -24.28 2.07
C ALA A 399 0.56 -24.38 0.69
N GLY A 400 -0.07 -23.80 -0.34
CA GLY A 400 0.45 -23.73 -1.70
C GLY A 400 1.71 -22.87 -1.78
N GLU A 401 1.68 -21.68 -1.18
CA GLU A 401 2.85 -20.80 -1.05
C GLU A 401 4.01 -21.49 -0.33
N ALA A 402 3.73 -22.25 0.73
CA ALA A 402 4.76 -22.99 1.47
C ALA A 402 5.38 -24.13 0.67
N LEU A 403 4.60 -24.77 -0.20
CA LEU A 403 5.12 -25.74 -1.15
C LEU A 403 5.99 -25.06 -2.21
N ASP A 404 5.57 -23.92 -2.75
CA ASP A 404 6.35 -23.17 -3.75
C ASP A 404 7.69 -22.70 -3.16
N ALA A 405 7.66 -22.13 -1.95
CA ALA A 405 8.85 -21.80 -1.18
C ALA A 405 9.76 -23.02 -0.94
N LEU A 406 9.20 -24.21 -0.64
CA LEU A 406 10.01 -25.43 -0.54
C LEU A 406 10.68 -25.79 -1.86
N PHE A 407 9.98 -25.61 -2.99
CA PHE A 407 10.54 -25.88 -4.31
C PHE A 407 11.71 -24.94 -4.56
N ASP A 408 11.56 -23.64 -4.30
CA ASP A 408 12.60 -22.64 -4.52
C ASP A 408 13.84 -22.84 -3.63
N VAL A 409 13.64 -23.13 -2.34
CA VAL A 409 14.74 -23.32 -1.39
C VAL A 409 15.56 -24.57 -1.69
N PHE A 410 14.89 -25.64 -2.16
CA PHE A 410 15.49 -26.96 -2.33
C PHE A 410 15.59 -27.39 -3.81
N ALA A 411 15.48 -26.46 -4.75
CA ALA A 411 15.66 -26.72 -6.19
C ALA A 411 17.12 -26.92 -6.59
N ASP A 412 18.05 -26.24 -5.91
CA ASP A 412 19.47 -26.24 -6.23
C ASP A 412 20.31 -25.87 -4.99
N GLY A 413 21.57 -26.30 -4.95
CA GLY A 413 22.52 -26.00 -3.88
C GLY A 413 22.92 -27.23 -3.05
N LYS A 414 24.22 -27.42 -2.86
CA LYS A 414 24.77 -28.60 -2.14
C LYS A 414 24.28 -28.69 -0.69
N GLU A 415 24.23 -27.56 0.01
CA GLU A 415 23.75 -27.53 1.40
C GLU A 415 22.23 -27.74 1.47
N ALA A 416 21.46 -27.24 0.50
CA ALA A 416 20.04 -27.48 0.41
C ALA A 416 19.72 -28.97 0.17
N GLU A 417 20.40 -29.63 -0.77
CA GLU A 417 20.24 -31.06 -1.02
C GLU A 417 20.61 -31.92 0.20
N ARG A 418 21.70 -31.57 0.91
CA ARG A 418 22.06 -32.24 2.16
C ARG A 418 21.02 -32.02 3.25
N ALA A 419 20.50 -30.80 3.38
CA ALA A 419 19.43 -30.48 4.32
C ALA A 419 18.16 -31.28 3.99
N SER A 420 17.75 -31.36 2.72
CA SER A 420 16.51 -32.05 2.30
C SER A 420 16.52 -33.54 2.68
N VAL A 421 17.67 -34.21 2.51
CA VAL A 421 17.85 -35.61 2.95
C VAL A 421 17.79 -35.73 4.47
N GLN A 422 18.47 -34.85 5.22
CA GLN A 422 18.51 -34.92 6.68
C GLN A 422 17.14 -34.66 7.33
N ILE A 423 16.32 -33.78 6.76
CA ILE A 423 14.95 -33.52 7.24
C ILE A 423 13.92 -34.52 6.69
N LYS A 424 14.34 -35.50 5.87
CA LYS A 424 13.47 -36.49 5.23
C LYS A 424 12.37 -35.87 4.37
N LEU A 425 12.70 -34.80 3.64
CA LEU A 425 11.75 -34.01 2.85
C LEU A 425 10.99 -34.89 1.84
N LEU A 426 11.67 -35.78 1.13
CA LEU A 426 11.05 -36.66 0.13
C LEU A 426 9.93 -37.52 0.73
N SER A 427 10.19 -38.14 1.89
CA SER A 427 9.23 -39.02 2.56
C SER A 427 7.96 -38.24 2.94
N ALA A 428 8.13 -37.04 3.52
CA ALA A 428 7.01 -36.21 3.92
C ALA A 428 6.19 -35.71 2.73
N LEU A 429 6.85 -35.28 1.64
CA LEU A 429 6.16 -34.81 0.44
C LEU A 429 5.39 -35.93 -0.27
N LYS A 430 5.92 -37.16 -0.30
CA LYS A 430 5.21 -38.33 -0.85
C LYS A 430 3.93 -38.65 -0.08
N GLU A 431 3.98 -38.58 1.24
CA GLU A 431 2.81 -38.78 2.10
C GLU A 431 1.79 -37.66 1.93
N PHE A 432 2.25 -36.41 1.81
CA PHE A 432 1.39 -35.25 1.71
C PHE A 432 0.75 -35.04 0.33
N GLN A 433 1.44 -35.40 -0.76
CA GLN A 433 0.95 -35.21 -2.13
C GLN A 433 -0.50 -35.68 -2.38
N PRO A 434 -0.93 -36.90 -1.99
CA PRO A 434 -2.33 -37.33 -2.16
C PRO A 434 -3.31 -36.54 -1.28
N VAL A 435 -2.87 -36.08 -0.11
CA VAL A 435 -3.67 -35.25 0.81
C VAL A 435 -3.94 -33.89 0.17
N PHE A 436 -2.90 -33.22 -0.33
CA PHE A 436 -3.02 -31.91 -0.97
C PHE A 436 -3.96 -31.97 -2.20
N LYS A 437 -3.76 -32.96 -3.08
CA LYS A 437 -4.66 -33.20 -4.23
C LYS A 437 -6.12 -33.38 -3.80
N THR A 438 -6.35 -34.10 -2.72
CA THR A 438 -7.70 -34.35 -2.22
C THR A 438 -8.32 -33.08 -1.62
N LYS A 439 -7.55 -32.27 -0.89
CA LYS A 439 -8.02 -30.99 -0.34
C LYS A 439 -8.39 -30.02 -1.47
N ILE A 440 -7.57 -29.83 -2.50
CA ILE A 440 -7.90 -28.99 -3.66
C ILE A 440 -9.22 -29.43 -4.29
N ARG A 441 -9.42 -30.74 -4.51
CA ARG A 441 -10.66 -31.25 -5.10
C ARG A 441 -11.90 -31.00 -4.23
N LYS A 442 -11.77 -31.14 -2.90
CA LYS A 442 -12.90 -31.03 -1.96
C LYS A 442 -13.24 -29.59 -1.60
N GLU A 443 -12.23 -28.76 -1.36
CA GLU A 443 -12.38 -27.39 -0.86
C GLU A 443 -12.28 -26.36 -1.99
N GLY A 444 -11.70 -26.72 -3.15
CA GLY A 444 -11.47 -25.79 -4.25
C GLY A 444 -12.76 -25.22 -4.83
N ARG A 445 -13.79 -26.05 -5.02
CA ARG A 445 -15.09 -25.61 -5.55
C ARG A 445 -15.86 -24.83 -4.49
N GLY A 446 -15.79 -23.50 -4.55
CA GLY A 446 -16.63 -22.58 -3.77
C GLY A 446 -15.91 -21.76 -2.70
N LYS A 447 -14.67 -22.12 -2.32
CA LYS A 447 -13.88 -21.36 -1.31
C LYS A 447 -12.79 -20.47 -1.93
N TYR A 448 -12.38 -20.74 -3.17
CA TYR A 448 -11.25 -20.07 -3.84
C TYR A 448 -11.67 -19.51 -5.20
N SER A 449 -11.06 -18.40 -5.60
CA SER A 449 -11.29 -17.80 -6.93
C SER A 449 -10.67 -18.65 -8.05
N PRO A 450 -11.08 -18.47 -9.33
CA PRO A 450 -10.45 -19.13 -10.47
C PRO A 450 -8.92 -18.95 -10.50
N ASP A 451 -8.43 -17.73 -10.27
CA ASP A 451 -6.99 -17.43 -10.29
C ASP A 451 -6.24 -18.18 -9.17
N GLN A 452 -6.81 -18.21 -7.97
CA GLN A 452 -6.23 -18.97 -6.86
C GLN A 452 -6.19 -20.47 -7.17
N LEU A 453 -7.22 -21.01 -7.82
CA LEU A 453 -7.25 -22.41 -8.23
C LEU A 453 -6.20 -22.71 -9.30
N CYS A 454 -6.00 -21.80 -10.25
CA CYS A 454 -4.95 -21.90 -11.27
C CYS A 454 -3.56 -22.01 -10.63
N VAL A 455 -3.25 -21.10 -9.69
CA VAL A 455 -1.99 -21.13 -8.92
C VAL A 455 -1.83 -22.45 -8.15
N LEU A 456 -2.88 -22.89 -7.45
CA LEU A 456 -2.84 -24.15 -6.67
C LEU A 456 -2.67 -25.39 -7.56
N ASP A 457 -3.25 -25.39 -8.76
CA ASP A 457 -3.08 -26.48 -9.72
C ASP A 457 -1.67 -26.53 -10.30
N ASN A 458 -1.04 -25.37 -10.52
CA ASN A 458 0.38 -25.27 -10.87
C ASN A 458 1.27 -25.82 -9.75
N VAL A 459 1.04 -25.42 -8.50
CA VAL A 459 1.77 -25.95 -7.32
C VAL A 459 1.60 -27.47 -7.22
N LYS A 460 0.39 -28.00 -7.45
CA LYS A 460 0.11 -29.45 -7.45
C LYS A 460 0.92 -30.18 -8.53
N MET A 461 1.07 -29.60 -9.72
CA MET A 461 1.90 -30.16 -10.79
C MET A 461 3.38 -30.11 -10.42
N ASN A 462 3.85 -28.97 -9.90
CA ASN A 462 5.23 -28.78 -9.47
C ASN A 462 5.62 -29.72 -8.33
N LEU A 463 4.72 -29.98 -7.37
CA LEU A 463 4.94 -30.97 -6.31
C LEU A 463 5.28 -32.36 -6.87
N ARG A 464 4.59 -32.79 -7.93
CA ARG A 464 4.88 -34.08 -8.58
C ARG A 464 6.28 -34.10 -9.21
N ARG A 465 6.65 -33.02 -9.91
CA ARG A 465 7.97 -32.89 -10.54
C ARG A 465 9.08 -32.83 -9.48
N PHE A 466 8.85 -32.08 -8.41
CA PHE A 466 9.79 -31.90 -7.32
C PHE A 466 10.04 -33.19 -6.53
N VAL A 467 9.01 -34.01 -6.29
CA VAL A 467 9.18 -35.35 -5.69
C VAL A 467 10.09 -36.24 -6.54
N ALA A 468 9.94 -36.23 -7.88
CA ALA A 468 10.82 -37.00 -8.77
C ALA A 468 12.26 -36.48 -8.77
N TYR A 469 12.43 -35.15 -8.68
CA TYR A 469 13.75 -34.54 -8.48
C TYR A 469 14.40 -35.00 -7.17
N GLN A 470 13.69 -34.92 -6.05
CA GLN A 470 14.18 -35.34 -4.73
C GLN A 470 14.53 -36.84 -4.67
N GLU A 471 13.82 -37.72 -5.39
CA GLU A 471 14.23 -39.13 -5.55
C GLU A 471 15.61 -39.28 -6.19
N THR A 472 15.97 -38.39 -7.11
CA THR A 472 17.27 -38.40 -7.77
C THR A 472 18.37 -37.88 -6.84
N VAL A 473 18.07 -36.81 -6.09
CA VAL A 473 18.97 -36.24 -5.08
C VAL A 473 19.29 -37.26 -3.99
N GLU A 474 18.26 -37.89 -3.40
CA GLU A 474 18.45 -38.83 -2.30
C GLU A 474 19.24 -40.06 -2.77
N LYS A 475 18.96 -40.59 -3.97
CA LYS A 475 19.78 -41.67 -4.56
C LYS A 475 21.24 -41.23 -4.64
N ARG A 476 21.54 -40.09 -5.26
CA ARG A 476 22.91 -39.59 -5.45
C ARG A 476 23.68 -39.38 -4.14
N LEU A 477 23.00 -39.03 -3.06
CA LEU A 477 23.64 -38.74 -1.77
C LEU A 477 23.68 -39.94 -0.81
N THR A 478 22.93 -41.01 -1.09
CA THR A 478 22.86 -42.21 -0.24
C THR A 478 23.58 -43.43 -0.83
N THR A 479 23.87 -43.42 -2.14
CA THR A 479 24.86 -44.30 -2.78
C THR A 479 26.21 -43.63 -2.84
#